data_AF-A0A7S1E0L9-F1
#
_entry.id   AF-A0A7S1E0L9-F1
#
_cell.length_a   1.000
_cell.length_b   1.000
_cell.length_c   1.000
_cell.angle_alpha   90.00
_cell.angle_beta   90.00
_cell.angle_gamma   90.00
#
_symmetry.space_group_name_H-M   'P 1'
#
loop_
_entity.id
_entity.type
_entity.pdbx_description
1 polymer ?
#
loop_
_entity_poly.entity_id
_entity_poly.type
_entity_poly.pdbx_seq_one_letter_code
_entity_poly.pdbx_strand_id
1 'polypeptide(L)'
;MQQYAGLQVSRARALQQQEEGDDKSKSADELFEKLLACDTENWNQEIVKGTSEVSPSSLVAAIQKTMETVILGLENGTMSQRIQAEYLKELVDRVEALKQSKA
;
A
#
# COMPACT_ATOMS: atom_id res chain seq x y z
N MET A 1 15.54 -6.34 -5.65
CA MET A 1 15.35 -6.16 -4.19
C MET A 1 13.96 -5.65 -3.83
N GLN A 2 13.35 -4.76 -4.61
CA GLN A 2 12.04 -4.15 -4.27
C GLN A 2 10.83 -5.09 -4.40
N GLN A 3 10.82 -6.02 -5.36
CA GLN A 3 9.73 -7.01 -5.52
C GLN A 3 9.52 -7.89 -4.27
N TYR A 4 10.60 -8.19 -3.53
CA TYR A 4 10.52 -8.96 -2.29
C TYR A 4 9.86 -8.18 -1.15
N ALA A 5 9.93 -6.85 -1.16
CA ALA A 5 9.29 -6.02 -0.16
C ALA A 5 7.76 -6.07 -0.30
N GLY A 6 7.24 -5.95 -1.53
CA GLY A 6 5.80 -6.05 -1.81
C GLY A 6 5.20 -7.37 -1.35
N LEU A 7 5.89 -8.49 -1.60
CA LEU A 7 5.44 -9.81 -1.16
C LEU A 7 5.41 -9.97 0.37
N GLN A 8 6.37 -9.38 1.10
CA GLN A 8 6.39 -9.44 2.57
C GLN A 8 5.29 -8.59 3.20
N VAL A 9 5.02 -7.42 2.63
CA VAL A 9 3.92 -6.55 3.06
C VAL A 9 2.56 -7.23 2.84
N SER A 10 2.33 -7.82 1.66
CA SER A 10 1.09 -8.55 1.34
C SER A 10 0.84 -9.70 2.33
N ARG A 11 1.90 -10.44 2.71
CA ARG A 11 1.80 -11.49 3.74
C ARG A 11 1.45 -10.96 5.13
N ALA A 12 2.07 -9.87 5.56
CA ALA A 12 1.77 -9.25 6.86
C ALA A 12 0.30 -8.82 6.95
N ARG A 13 -0.26 -8.40 5.81
CA ARG A 13 -1.64 -7.92 5.69
C ARG A 13 -2.68 -9.03 5.57
N ALA A 14 -2.37 -10.15 4.91
CA ALA A 14 -3.26 -11.30 4.82
C ALA A 14 -3.65 -11.86 6.21
N LEU A 15 -2.79 -11.71 7.22
CA LEU A 15 -3.07 -12.06 8.61
C LEU A 15 -4.09 -11.12 9.28
N GLN A 16 -4.30 -9.91 8.75
CA GLN A 16 -5.19 -8.88 9.34
C GLN A 16 -6.57 -8.79 8.68
N GLN A 17 -6.74 -9.21 7.42
CA GLN A 17 -8.01 -9.11 6.69
C GLN A 17 -9.13 -10.04 7.23
N GLN A 18 -8.90 -10.79 8.30
CA GLN A 18 -9.92 -11.68 8.88
C GLN A 18 -11.04 -10.97 9.65
N GLU A 19 -10.96 -9.66 9.95
CA GLU A 19 -11.90 -9.05 10.91
C GLU A 19 -12.68 -7.78 10.49
N GLU A 20 -12.47 -7.16 9.31
CA GLU A 20 -13.17 -5.90 8.97
C GLU A 20 -13.99 -5.97 7.67
N GLY A 21 -15.32 -5.84 7.82
CA GLY A 21 -16.31 -5.88 6.74
C GLY A 21 -16.89 -4.50 6.42
N ASP A 22 -16.11 -3.64 5.75
CA ASP A 22 -16.63 -2.43 5.11
C ASP A 22 -16.30 -2.45 3.60
N ASP A 23 -17.33 -2.31 2.75
CA ASP A 23 -17.26 -2.61 1.31
C ASP A 23 -16.29 -1.67 0.56
N LYS A 24 -16.23 -0.39 0.99
CA LYS A 24 -15.29 0.60 0.43
C LYS A 24 -13.85 0.38 0.88
N SER A 25 -13.66 -0.14 2.10
CA SER A 25 -12.34 -0.54 2.58
C SER A 25 -11.84 -1.74 1.78
N LYS A 26 -12.71 -2.70 1.45
CA LYS A 26 -12.36 -3.85 0.59
C LYS A 26 -11.87 -3.43 -0.79
N SER A 27 -12.54 -2.48 -1.47
CA SER A 27 -12.10 -2.02 -2.79
C SER A 27 -10.75 -1.29 -2.75
N ALA A 28 -10.53 -0.45 -1.74
CA ALA A 28 -9.21 0.16 -1.51
C ALA A 28 -8.16 -0.90 -1.18
N ASP A 29 -8.58 -1.94 -0.47
CA ASP A 29 -7.69 -2.98 -0.03
C ASP A 29 -7.22 -3.89 -1.17
N GLU A 30 -8.12 -4.23 -2.10
CA GLU A 30 -7.86 -4.96 -3.34
C GLU A 30 -6.95 -4.17 -4.28
N LEU A 31 -7.20 -2.87 -4.44
CA LEU A 31 -6.31 -2.00 -5.21
C LEU A 31 -4.91 -1.96 -4.60
N PHE A 32 -4.82 -1.90 -3.27
CA PHE A 32 -3.53 -1.93 -2.60
C PHE A 32 -2.80 -3.26 -2.81
N GLU A 33 -3.46 -4.43 -2.69
CA GLU A 33 -2.84 -5.73 -3.01
C GLU A 33 -2.33 -5.77 -4.46
N LYS A 34 -3.10 -5.22 -5.39
CA LYS A 34 -2.69 -5.15 -6.79
C LYS A 34 -1.42 -4.32 -6.98
N LEU A 35 -1.28 -3.21 -6.26
CA LEU A 35 -0.08 -2.37 -6.27
C LEU A 35 1.12 -3.04 -5.61
N LEU A 36 0.90 -3.85 -4.56
CA LEU A 36 1.95 -4.67 -3.94
C LEU A 36 2.46 -5.78 -4.86
N ALA A 37 1.60 -6.31 -5.72
CA ALA A 37 1.93 -7.40 -6.64
C ALA A 37 2.46 -6.93 -8.01
N CYS A 38 2.34 -5.65 -8.34
CA CYS A 38 2.80 -5.11 -9.62
C CYS A 38 4.17 -4.43 -9.49
N ASP A 39 4.88 -4.37 -10.61
CA ASP A 39 6.17 -3.68 -10.68
C ASP A 39 6.03 -2.18 -10.43
N THR A 40 7.01 -1.60 -9.73
CA THR A 40 6.99 -0.18 -9.32
C THR A 40 6.94 0.79 -10.51
N GLU A 41 7.37 0.35 -11.69
CA GLU A 41 7.27 1.08 -12.96
C GLU A 41 5.81 1.26 -13.40
N ASN A 42 4.94 0.31 -13.07
CA ASN A 42 3.52 0.29 -13.46
C ASN A 42 2.60 0.97 -12.44
N TRP A 43 3.11 1.34 -11.27
CA TRP A 43 2.30 1.95 -10.21
C TRP A 43 1.51 3.16 -10.66
N ASN A 44 2.10 4.08 -11.41
CA ASN A 44 1.41 5.30 -11.81
C ASN A 44 0.18 4.98 -12.67
N GLN A 45 0.30 4.01 -13.58
CA GLN A 45 -0.81 3.58 -14.43
C GLN A 45 -1.90 2.88 -13.59
N GLU A 46 -1.50 1.99 -12.69
CA GLU A 46 -2.43 1.26 -11.83
C GLU A 46 -3.13 2.14 -10.79
N ILE A 47 -2.44 3.13 -10.22
CA ILE A 47 -3.02 4.14 -9.33
C ILE A 47 -4.04 4.99 -10.10
N VAL A 48 -3.70 5.49 -11.29
CA VAL A 48 -4.65 6.28 -12.10
C VAL A 48 -5.89 5.47 -12.46
N LYS A 49 -5.71 4.18 -12.82
CA LYS A 49 -6.80 3.27 -13.14
C LYS A 49 -7.69 2.99 -11.92
N GLY A 50 -7.09 2.60 -10.80
CA GLY A 50 -7.82 2.22 -9.58
C GLY A 50 -8.47 3.40 -8.86
N THR A 51 -7.87 4.60 -8.92
CA THR A 51 -8.44 5.82 -8.32
C THR A 51 -9.66 6.37 -9.06
N SER A 52 -10.07 5.74 -10.16
CA SER A 52 -11.37 6.02 -10.79
C SER A 52 -12.55 5.42 -10.03
N GLU A 53 -12.31 4.30 -9.32
CA GLU A 53 -13.32 3.55 -8.56
C GLU A 53 -13.12 3.70 -7.05
N VAL A 54 -11.87 3.89 -6.60
CA VAL A 54 -11.47 4.03 -5.20
C VAL A 54 -11.04 5.47 -4.90
N SER A 55 -11.50 6.03 -3.79
CA SER A 55 -11.00 7.34 -3.33
C SER A 55 -9.49 7.26 -3.02
N PRO A 56 -8.65 8.18 -3.56
CA PRO A 56 -7.23 8.23 -3.21
C PRO A 56 -6.98 8.30 -1.70
N SER A 57 -7.86 8.97 -0.95
CA SER A 57 -7.75 9.05 0.52
C SER A 57 -7.98 7.70 1.20
N SER A 58 -8.89 6.87 0.69
CA SER A 58 -9.13 5.51 1.21
C SER A 58 -7.94 4.59 0.94
N LEU A 59 -7.32 4.72 -0.25
CA LEU A 59 -6.10 3.99 -0.58
C LEU A 59 -4.93 4.41 0.33
N VAL A 60 -4.73 5.71 0.54
CA VAL A 60 -3.69 6.22 1.46
C VAL A 60 -3.91 5.70 2.88
N ALA A 61 -5.15 5.69 3.38
CA ALA A 61 -5.46 5.16 4.72
C ALA A 61 -5.11 3.66 4.85
N ALA A 62 -5.40 2.85 3.83
CA ALA A 62 -5.05 1.43 3.80
C ALA A 62 -3.52 1.21 3.81
N ILE A 63 -2.78 2.02 3.06
CA ILE A 63 -1.31 1.98 3.01
C ILE A 63 -0.72 2.41 4.36
N GLN A 64 -1.22 3.49 4.98
CA GLN A 64 -0.76 3.99 6.28
C GLN A 64 -1.00 2.99 7.41
N LYS A 65 -2.18 2.37 7.47
CA LYS A 65 -2.49 1.30 8.45
C LYS A 65 -1.50 0.13 8.34
N THR A 66 -1.12 -0.22 7.12
CA THR A 66 -0.15 -1.28 6.86
C THR A 66 1.28 -0.84 7.23
N MET A 67 1.62 0.42 6.99
CA MET A 67 2.90 1.00 7.40
C MET A 67 3.05 1.01 8.93
N GLU A 68 2.01 1.38 9.67
CA GLU A 68 1.99 1.29 11.14
C GLU A 68 2.22 -0.14 11.62
N THR A 69 1.57 -1.11 10.97
CA THR A 69 1.76 -2.54 11.30
C THR A 69 3.18 -3.02 11.02
N VAL A 70 3.76 -2.66 9.88
CA VAL A 70 5.16 -3.00 9.53
C VAL A 70 6.15 -2.35 10.51
N ILE A 71 5.86 -1.12 10.95
CA ILE A 71 6.71 -0.40 11.91
C ILE A 71 6.57 -1.01 13.32
N LEU A 72 5.38 -1.40 13.75
CA LEU A 72 5.13 -1.94 15.09
C LEU A 72 5.37 -3.45 15.23
N GLY A 73 5.30 -4.20 14.13
CA GLY A 73 5.27 -5.67 14.12
C GLY A 73 6.59 -6.36 13.75
N LEU A 74 7.59 -5.62 13.24
CA LEU A 74 8.92 -6.18 12.95
C LEU A 74 9.89 -5.92 14.11
N GLU A 75 10.84 -6.84 14.34
CA GLU A 75 11.95 -6.61 15.28
C GLU A 75 12.62 -5.28 14.94
N ASN A 76 12.56 -4.35 15.90
CA ASN A 76 12.96 -2.96 15.72
C ASN A 76 14.34 -2.84 15.08
N GLY A 77 14.40 -2.12 13.95
CA GLY A 77 15.65 -1.62 13.37
C GLY A 77 16.33 -2.54 12.35
N THR A 78 15.69 -3.64 11.95
CA THR A 78 16.22 -4.49 10.87
C THR A 78 16.23 -3.77 9.51
N MET A 79 17.18 -4.10 8.64
CA MET A 79 17.22 -3.56 7.29
C MET A 79 15.95 -3.86 6.49
N SER A 80 15.33 -5.02 6.72
CA SER A 80 14.06 -5.40 6.09
C SER A 80 12.92 -4.44 6.44
N GLN A 81 12.82 -4.02 7.71
CA GLN A 81 11.79 -3.06 8.15
C GLN A 81 11.99 -1.70 7.46
N ARG A 82 13.23 -1.22 7.36
CA ARG A 82 13.54 0.05 6.68
C ARG A 82 13.17 0.00 5.20
N ILE A 83 13.52 -1.08 4.51
CA ILE A 83 13.20 -1.26 3.09
C ILE A 83 11.68 -1.31 2.87
N GLN A 84 10.92 -1.98 3.75
CA GLN A 84 9.47 -2.05 3.66
C GLN A 84 8.80 -0.69 3.97
N ALA A 85 9.31 0.05 4.95
CA ALA A 85 8.81 1.39 5.28
C ALA A 85 9.06 2.39 4.14
N GLU A 86 10.26 2.40 3.55
CA GLU A 86 10.56 3.26 2.40
C GLU A 86 9.69 2.90 1.18
N TYR A 87 9.46 1.61 0.93
CA TYR A 87 8.59 1.15 -0.14
C TYR A 87 7.13 1.64 0.03
N LEU A 88 6.58 1.54 1.25
CA LEU A 88 5.23 2.02 1.54
C LEU A 88 5.14 3.54 1.47
N LYS A 89 6.18 4.24 1.92
CA LYS A 89 6.27 5.71 1.83
C LYS A 89 6.29 6.17 0.38
N GLU A 90 7.10 5.55 -0.47
CA GLU A 90 7.13 5.87 -1.91
C GLU A 90 5.75 5.69 -2.56
N LEU A 91 5.00 4.65 -2.16
CA LEU A 91 3.65 4.44 -2.67
C LEU A 91 2.68 5.55 -2.24
N VAL A 92 2.72 5.99 -0.97
CA VAL A 92 1.92 7.14 -0.49
C VAL A 92 2.28 8.39 -1.28
N ASP A 93 3.57 8.71 -1.40
CA ASP A 93 4.04 9.91 -2.11
C ASP A 93 3.54 9.96 -3.55
N ARG A 94 3.53 8.82 -4.25
CA ARG A 94 3.00 8.72 -5.63
C ARG A 94 1.49 8.88 -5.70
N VAL A 95 0.73 8.31 -4.76
CA VAL A 95 -0.73 8.50 -4.70
C VAL A 95 -1.06 9.96 -4.43
N GLU A 96 -0.33 10.63 -3.54
CA GLU A 96 -0.51 12.05 -3.24
C GLU A 96 -0.11 12.97 -4.40
N ALA A 97 1.00 12.69 -5.08
CA ALA A 97 1.44 13.43 -6.26
C ALA A 97 0.39 13.38 -7.38
N LEU A 98 -0.20 12.20 -7.63
CA LEU A 98 -1.25 12.02 -8.64
C LEU A 98 -2.58 12.66 -8.23
N LYS A 99 -2.87 12.76 -6.93
CA LYS A 99 -4.02 13.53 -6.41
C LYS A 99 -3.85 15.03 -6.69
N GLN A 100 -2.65 15.59 -6.47
CA GLN A 100 -2.37 17.01 -6.71
C GLN A 100 -2.34 17.37 -8.19
N SER A 101 -1.93 16.45 -9.07
CA SER A 101 -1.95 16.66 -10.52
C SER A 101 -3.36 16.69 -11.14
N LYS A 102 -4.40 16.28 -10.40
CA LYS A 102 -5.81 16.31 -10.83
C LYS A 102 -6.58 17.54 -10.32
N ALA A 103 -5.92 18.45 -9.59
CA ALA A 103 -6.51 19.67 -9.01
C ALA A 103 -6.37 20.90 -9.93
#